data_AF-A0A524QMQ4-F1
#
_entry.id   AF-A0A524QMQ4-F1
#
_cell.length_a   1.000
_cell.length_b   1.000
_cell.length_c   1.000
_cell.angle_alpha   90.00
_cell.angle_beta   90.00
_cell.angle_gamma   90.00
#
_symmetry.space_group_name_H-M   'P 1'
#
loop_
_entity.id
_entity.type
_entity.pdbx_description
1 polymer ?
#
loop_
_entity_poly.entity_id
_entity_poly.type
_entity_poly.pdbx_seq_one_letter_code
_entity_poly.pdbx_strand_id
1 'polypeptide(L)' 'MSTLASPMWGLLGASTLLLLALPWLPRKRPVVAVVDLDNCNGCERCAIDCPHGAVRMAARSDGSAYLQEAVVDPALCVA' A
#
# COMPACT_ATOMS: atom_id res chain seq x y z
N MET A 1 -38.48 -14.56 26.73
CA MET A 1 -37.43 -13.56 26.38
C MET A 1 -35.99 -14.09 26.53
N SER A 2 -35.75 -15.31 27.02
CA SER A 2 -34.39 -15.79 27.37
C SER A 2 -33.74 -16.79 26.40
N THR A 3 -34.49 -17.31 25.42
CA THR A 3 -34.01 -18.37 24.49
C THR A 3 -33.14 -17.87 23.34
N LEU A 4 -33.11 -16.55 23.10
CA LEU A 4 -32.29 -15.90 22.06
C LEU A 4 -30.87 -15.55 22.54
N ALA A 5 -30.61 -15.58 23.85
CA ALA A 5 -29.32 -15.17 24.41
C ALA A 5 -28.19 -16.15 24.05
N SER A 6 -28.44 -17.46 24.14
CA SER A 6 -27.44 -18.50 23.88
C SER A 6 -26.88 -18.51 22.44
N PRO A 7 -27.70 -18.45 21.37
CA PRO A 7 -27.16 -18.40 20.01
C PRO A 7 -26.43 -17.08 19.72
N MET A 8 -26.86 -15.97 20.33
CA MET A 8 -26.23 -14.66 20.15
C MET A 8 -24.80 -14.61 20.69
N TRP A 9 -24.57 -15.13 21.90
CA TRP A 9 -23.23 -15.19 22.49
C TRP A 9 -22.30 -16.16 21.73
N GLY A 10 -22.83 -17.27 21.23
CA GLY A 10 -22.06 -18.20 20.39
C GLY A 10 -21.56 -17.54 19.10
N LEU A 11 -22.42 -16.81 18.40
CA LEU A 11 -22.06 -16.05 17.19
C LEU A 11 -21.02 -14.96 17.49
N LEU A 12 -21.19 -14.23 18.59
CA LEU A 12 -20.24 -13.19 19.00
C LEU A 12 -18.87 -13.78 19.37
N GLY A 13 -18.84 -14.91 20.08
CA GLY A 13 -17.60 -15.60 20.40
C GLY A 13 -16.89 -16.11 19.15
N ALA A 14 -17.64 -16.73 18.23
CA ALA A 14 -17.09 -17.22 16.96
C ALA A 14 -16.56 -16.09 16.08
N SER A 15 -17.30 -14.97 15.96
CA SER A 15 -16.84 -13.81 15.18
C SER A 15 -15.60 -13.16 15.81
N THR A 16 -15.55 -13.07 17.13
CA THR A 16 -14.37 -12.56 17.85
C THR A 16 -13.15 -13.44 17.61
N LEU A 17 -13.30 -14.77 17.73
CA LEU A 17 -12.21 -15.72 17.45
C LEU A 17 -11.75 -15.63 15.98
N LEU A 18 -12.67 -15.47 15.04
CA LEU A 18 -12.36 -15.31 13.61
C LEU A 18 -11.59 -14.00 13.35
N LEU A 19 -12.02 -12.88 13.93
CA LEU A 19 -11.33 -11.60 13.80
C LEU A 19 -9.96 -11.62 14.46
N LEU A 20 -9.85 -12.30 15.61
CA LEU A 20 -8.56 -12.55 16.23
C LEU A 20 -7.69 -13.39 15.30
N ALA A 21 -8.22 -14.43 14.64
CA ALA A 21 -7.47 -15.29 13.73
C ALA A 21 -6.93 -14.58 12.47
N LEU A 22 -7.49 -13.42 12.10
CA LEU A 22 -7.21 -12.72 10.84
C LEU A 22 -5.73 -12.33 10.61
N PRO A 23 -4.96 -11.83 11.60
CA PRO A 23 -3.55 -11.44 11.43
C PRO A 23 -2.61 -12.61 11.09
N TRP A 24 -3.03 -13.86 11.33
CA TRP A 24 -2.25 -15.05 10.99
C TRP A 24 -2.50 -15.57 9.57
N LEU A 25 -3.44 -14.98 8.83
CA LEU A 25 -3.62 -15.30 7.42
C LEU A 25 -2.44 -14.74 6.58
N PRO A 26 -2.01 -15.47 5.53
CA PRO A 26 -0.93 -15.01 4.66
C PRO A 26 -1.34 -13.71 3.95
N ARG A 27 -0.48 -12.68 4.06
CA ARG A 27 -0.67 -11.42 3.35
C ARG A 27 -0.21 -11.53 1.90
N LYS A 28 -0.95 -10.90 0.98
CA LYS A 28 -0.50 -10.71 -0.40
C LYS A 28 0.65 -9.69 -0.43
N ARG A 29 1.61 -9.90 -1.32
CA ARG A 29 2.66 -8.91 -1.57
C ARG A 29 2.04 -7.65 -2.20
N PRO A 30 2.39 -6.45 -1.75
CA PRO A 30 1.92 -5.23 -2.38
C PRO A 30 2.46 -5.12 -3.81
N VAL A 31 1.69 -4.49 -4.69
CA VAL A 31 2.14 -4.10 -6.03
C VAL A 31 2.93 -2.81 -5.88
N VAL A 32 4.16 -2.79 -6.38
CA VAL A 32 5.05 -1.63 -6.33
C VAL A 32 4.83 -0.77 -7.57
N ALA A 33 4.75 0.55 -7.38
CA ALA A 33 4.66 1.51 -8.48
C ALA A 33 5.93 1.47 -9.36
N VAL A 34 5.76 1.61 -10.67
CA VAL A 34 6.86 1.64 -11.64
C VAL A 34 6.80 2.96 -12.39
N VAL A 35 7.96 3.61 -12.54
CA VAL A 35 8.08 4.86 -13.30
C VAL A 35 8.47 4.51 -14.72
N ASP A 36 7.63 4.95 -15.66
CA ASP A 36 7.93 4.93 -17.08
C ASP A 36 8.69 6.22 -17.44
N LEU A 37 9.97 6.10 -17.79
CA LEU A 37 10.83 7.25 -18.05
C LEU A 37 10.44 8.00 -19.32
N ASP A 38 9.87 7.34 -20.33
CA ASP A 38 9.41 7.99 -21.57
C ASP A 38 8.27 8.99 -21.29
N ASN A 39 7.50 8.74 -20.21
CA ASN A 39 6.39 9.58 -19.77
C ASN A 39 6.71 10.40 -18.50
N CYS A 40 7.84 10.15 -17.86
CA CYS A 40 8.30 10.93 -16.72
C CYS A 40 8.87 12.27 -17.21
N ASN A 41 8.28 13.38 -16.80
CA ASN A 41 8.76 14.72 -17.15
C ASN A 41 9.39 15.48 -15.98
N GLY A 42 9.58 14.81 -14.84
CA GLY A 42 10.18 15.42 -13.66
C GLY A 42 9.28 16.42 -12.92
N CYS A 43 7.95 16.41 -13.10
CA CYS A 43 7.04 17.40 -12.48
C CYS A 43 6.81 17.25 -10.96
N GLU A 44 7.45 16.29 -10.31
CA GLU A 44 7.47 16.08 -8.84
C GLU A 44 6.12 15.76 -8.15
N ARG A 45 4.99 15.82 -8.85
CA ARG A 45 3.65 15.57 -8.27
C ARG A 45 3.56 14.22 -7.57
N CYS A 46 4.09 13.16 -8.17
CA CYS A 46 4.09 11.83 -7.57
C CYS A 46 4.90 11.75 -6.27
N ALA A 47 5.97 12.54 -6.11
CA ALA A 47 6.74 12.62 -4.88
C ALA A 47 5.97 13.36 -3.78
N ILE A 48 5.28 14.45 -4.14
CA ILE A 48 4.43 15.23 -3.22
C ILE A 48 3.20 14.41 -2.76
N ASP A 49 2.60 13.67 -3.69
CA ASP A 49 1.37 12.91 -3.42
C ASP A 49 1.64 11.64 -2.60
N CYS A 50 2.88 11.18 -2.47
CA CYS A 50 3.20 9.93 -1.78
C CYS A 50 3.25 10.12 -0.25
N PRO A 51 2.28 9.61 0.52
CA PRO A 51 2.27 9.79 1.97
C PRO A 51 3.34 8.97 2.70
N HIS A 52 3.86 7.92 2.04
CA HIS A 52 4.85 7.00 2.61
C HIS A 52 6.29 7.39 2.26
N GLY A 53 6.50 8.47 1.49
CA GLY A 53 7.83 8.84 1.01
C GLY A 53 8.48 7.79 0.10
N ALA A 54 7.68 6.93 -0.52
CA ALA A 54 8.17 5.87 -1.41
C ALA A 54 8.64 6.41 -2.76
N VAL A 55 8.22 7.61 -3.15
CA VAL A 55 8.61 8.25 -4.40
C VAL A 55 9.50 9.45 -4.10
N ARG A 56 10.70 9.48 -4.66
CA ARG A 56 11.64 10.61 -4.57
C ARG A 56 12.11 11.03 -5.94
N MET A 57 12.54 12.28 -6.06
CA MET A 57 13.19 12.78 -7.27
C MET A 57 14.69 12.51 -7.22
N ALA A 58 15.26 12.08 -8.34
CA ALA A 58 16.70 11.89 -8.52
C ALA A 58 17.15 12.53 -9.84
N ALA A 59 18.46 12.68 -10.03
CA ALA A 59 19.00 13.10 -11.31
C ALA A 59 18.61 12.11 -12.40
N ARG A 60 18.23 12.64 -13.57
CA ARG A 60 17.78 11.80 -14.69
C ARG A 60 18.88 10.91 -15.26
N SER A 61 18.54 9.69 -15.66
CA SER A 61 19.50 8.64 -16.02
C SER A 61 19.46 8.18 -17.49
N ASP A 62 18.45 8.58 -18.26
CA ASP A 62 18.20 8.09 -19.64
C ASP A 62 18.66 9.03 -20.77
N GLY A 63 19.27 10.16 -20.44
CA GLY A 63 19.74 11.15 -21.41
C GLY A 63 18.65 12.04 -22.04
N SER A 64 17.43 12.04 -21.51
CA SER A 64 16.42 13.01 -21.95
C SER A 64 16.77 14.45 -21.53
N ALA A 65 16.01 15.42 -22.07
CA ALA A 65 16.17 16.84 -21.73
C ALA A 65 15.70 17.21 -20.31
N TYR A 66 14.95 16.36 -19.62
CA TYR A 66 14.48 16.62 -18.27
C TYR A 66 15.62 16.45 -17.24
N LEU A 67 15.64 17.28 -16.20
CA LEU A 67 16.72 17.28 -15.21
C LEU A 67 16.60 16.15 -14.17
N GLN A 68 15.37 15.70 -13.90
CA GLN A 68 15.09 14.77 -12.83
C GLN A 68 14.10 13.69 -13.26
N GLU A 69 14.13 12.57 -12.55
CA GLU A 69 13.22 11.43 -12.69
C GLU A 69 12.69 11.01 -11.32
N ALA A 70 11.49 10.44 -11.32
CA ALA A 70 10.93 9.82 -10.13
C ALA A 70 11.55 8.44 -9.93
N VAL A 71 11.93 8.12 -8.70
CA VAL A 71 12.48 6.83 -8.29
C VAL A 71 11.64 6.28 -7.14
N VAL A 72 11.21 5.02 -7.26
CA VAL A 72 10.38 4.34 -6.28
C VAL A 72 11.23 3.45 -5.38
N ASP A 73 11.09 3.62 -4.07
CA ASP A 73 11.59 2.69 -3.06
C ASP A 73 10.55 1.57 -2.82
N PRO A 74 10.83 0.32 -3.23
CA PRO A 74 9.89 -0.79 -3.08
C PRO A 74 9.61 -1.15 -1.62
N ALA A 75 10.50 -0.81 -0.68
CA ALA A 75 10.31 -1.11 0.74
C ALA A 75 9.27 -0.17 1.40
N LEU A 76 9.08 1.02 0.84
CA LEU A 76 8.14 2.03 1.33
C LEU A 76 6.83 2.06 0.51
N CYS A 77 6.79 1.41 -0.65
CA CYS A 77 5.62 1.38 -1.54
C CYS A 77 4.58 0.36 -1.04
N VAL A 78 3.73 0.79 -0.10
CA VAL A 78 2.80 -0.07 0.64
C VAL A 78 1.35 0.37 0.50
N ALA A 79 0.88 0.47 -0.76
CA ALA A 79 -0.46 0.91 -1.15
C ALA A 79 -1.59 0.49 -0.19
#